data_AF-A0A3D0VRS3-F1
#
_entry.id   AF-A0A3D0VRS3-F1
#
_cell.length_a   1.000
_cell.length_b   1.000
_cell.length_c   1.000
_cell.angle_alpha   90.00
_cell.angle_beta   90.00
_cell.angle_gamma   90.00
#
_symmetry.space_group_name_H-M   'P 1'
#
loop_
_entity.id
_entity.type
_entity.pdbx_description
1 polymer ?
#
loop_
_entity_poly.entity_id
_entity_poly.type
_entity_poly.pdbx_seq_one_letter_code
_entity_poly.pdbx_strand_id
1 'polypeptide(L)'
;MSLPIIIDKSTFQSLSFEEIILLHNYYRPTITPILTMEILGDLKKDFDGSKTASERVKDFANKLLPYNSAVSIFYREILVNDLISGDTPLTYFPILGSSQLVKSESGKIGFHFKESPQERALCRWRDGNFIEAEAELAKIWRDTTTEKDLLVNLKESLKIEIEIEEKFKNIDELNEFVNQILIDDKQQINILIFIISEFGITNEDASKILYRWSQSECKNLKVFSPYALHCGKVKILFDLALRFDLVGTRPTNMLDLQYFYYLPFAKIFTSNDKFQKILAPYIIDSNQDFIDGQELKKDLKNLIEYRKTLYDKKDIERTQNEPPLLPDSITYKLWKKHFDWPPKFKRINSSIPKDYKEKMDEFIDAKETTANSSKEANENVSFIVRERNVKLTDLCFCGSGKMFKDCHLPKDYNENPTKYGWSHFFT
;
A
#
# COMPACT_ATOMS: atom_id res chain seq x y z
N MET A 1 6.46 1.11 16.63
CA MET A 1 6.37 -0.06 15.73
C MET A 1 5.01 0.00 15.07
N SER A 2 4.87 -0.37 13.80
CA SER A 2 3.56 -0.42 13.15
C SER A 2 3.58 -1.43 12.01
N LEU A 3 2.48 -2.16 11.85
CA LEU A 3 2.35 -3.18 10.79
C LEU A 3 1.90 -2.54 9.48
N PRO A 4 2.63 -2.72 8.37
CA PRO A 4 2.17 -2.29 7.05
C PRO A 4 0.84 -2.97 6.70
N ILE A 5 -0.18 -2.17 6.40
CA ILE A 5 -1.53 -2.64 6.09
C ILE A 5 -2.03 -2.05 4.77
N ILE A 6 -2.55 -2.88 3.88
CA ILE A 6 -3.39 -2.43 2.77
C ILE A 6 -4.84 -2.52 3.20
N ILE A 7 -5.56 -1.42 3.02
CA ILE A 7 -6.97 -1.29 3.34
C ILE A 7 -7.70 -1.03 2.04
N ASP A 8 -8.57 -1.95 1.66
CA ASP A 8 -9.43 -1.73 0.51
C ASP A 8 -10.47 -0.63 0.79
N LYS A 9 -11.09 -0.09 -0.26
CA LYS A 9 -12.10 0.95 -0.08
C LYS A 9 -13.29 0.48 0.76
N SER A 10 -13.70 -0.78 0.67
CA SER A 10 -14.88 -1.29 1.38
C SER A 10 -14.66 -1.36 2.90
N THR A 11 -13.45 -1.64 3.36
CA THR A 11 -13.03 -1.51 4.76
C THR A 11 -12.85 -0.06 5.12
N PHE A 12 -12.08 0.69 4.34
CA PHE A 12 -11.74 2.09 4.60
C PHE A 12 -12.98 2.96 4.83
N GLN A 13 -13.98 2.86 3.95
CA GLN A 13 -15.22 3.63 4.07
C GLN A 13 -16.05 3.24 5.30
N SER A 14 -15.89 2.01 5.79
CA SER A 14 -16.65 1.50 6.94
C SER A 14 -16.12 2.03 8.27
N LEU A 15 -14.86 2.45 8.32
CA LEU A 15 -14.22 2.94 9.54
C LEU A 15 -14.62 4.41 9.81
N SER A 16 -14.93 4.67 11.07
CA SER A 16 -15.09 6.01 11.64
C SER A 16 -13.73 6.72 11.74
N PHE A 17 -13.77 8.03 11.95
CA PHE A 17 -12.54 8.81 12.10
C PHE A 17 -11.72 8.37 13.34
N GLU A 18 -12.36 8.06 14.47
CA GLU A 18 -11.67 7.54 15.66
C GLU A 18 -11.01 6.19 15.41
N GLU A 19 -11.69 5.29 14.70
CA GLU A 19 -11.14 3.98 14.31
C GLU A 19 -9.93 4.15 13.37
N ILE A 20 -9.97 5.11 12.44
CA ILE A 20 -8.83 5.45 11.56
C ILE A 20 -7.64 5.99 12.36
N ILE A 21 -7.87 6.88 13.33
CA ILE A 21 -6.80 7.40 14.21
C ILE A 21 -6.12 6.23 14.93
N LEU A 22 -6.92 5.35 15.55
CA LEU A 22 -6.37 4.21 16.27
C LEU A 22 -5.67 3.21 15.35
N LEU A 23 -6.20 3.02 14.14
CA LEU A 23 -5.56 2.20 13.13
C LEU A 23 -4.17 2.75 12.78
N HIS A 24 -4.01 4.06 12.62
CA HIS A 24 -2.70 4.68 12.40
C HIS A 24 -1.75 4.61 13.61
N ASN A 25 -2.24 4.28 14.81
CA ASN A 25 -1.37 4.07 15.96
C ASN A 25 -0.71 2.70 15.94
N TYR A 26 -1.40 1.67 15.44
CA TYR A 26 -0.91 0.27 15.48
C TYR A 26 -0.50 -0.29 14.12
N TYR A 27 -0.99 0.32 13.05
CA TYR A 27 -0.74 -0.06 11.67
C TYR A 27 -0.17 1.14 10.90
N ARG A 28 0.43 0.84 9.74
CA ARG A 28 0.94 1.82 8.80
C ARG A 28 0.24 1.60 7.46
N PRO A 29 -0.82 2.36 7.17
CA PRO A 29 -1.51 2.25 5.89
C PRO A 29 -0.59 2.48 4.70
N THR A 30 -0.50 1.46 3.84
CA THR A 30 -0.01 1.55 2.48
C THR A 30 -1.19 1.99 1.60
N ILE A 31 -1.19 3.26 1.17
CA ILE A 31 -2.23 3.79 0.31
C ILE A 31 -1.92 3.32 -1.12
N THR A 32 -2.74 2.43 -1.64
CA THR A 32 -2.61 1.99 -3.03
C THR A 32 -3.13 3.07 -3.98
N PRO A 33 -2.50 3.27 -5.15
CA PRO A 33 -3.03 4.13 -6.20
C PRO A 33 -4.50 3.84 -6.54
N ILE A 34 -4.92 2.56 -6.53
CA ILE A 34 -6.31 2.21 -6.79
C ILE A 34 -7.26 2.81 -5.75
N LEU A 35 -6.91 2.83 -4.46
CA LEU A 35 -7.72 3.49 -3.43
C LEU A 35 -7.89 4.99 -3.71
N THR A 36 -6.81 5.67 -4.13
CA THR A 36 -6.88 7.09 -4.48
C THR A 36 -7.78 7.35 -5.69
N MET A 37 -7.74 6.47 -6.70
CA MET A 37 -8.59 6.56 -7.89
C MET A 37 -10.05 6.27 -7.56
N GLU A 38 -10.32 5.29 -6.71
CA GLU A 38 -11.68 5.03 -6.25
C GLU A 38 -12.26 6.17 -5.41
N ILE A 39 -11.43 6.84 -4.58
CA ILE A 39 -11.83 8.04 -3.84
C ILE A 39 -12.14 9.17 -4.83
N LEU A 40 -11.27 9.42 -5.82
CA LEU A 40 -11.52 10.42 -6.86
C LEU A 40 -12.80 10.13 -7.64
N GLY A 41 -13.04 8.87 -8.00
CA GLY A 41 -14.25 8.46 -8.72
C GLY A 41 -15.56 8.72 -7.95
N ASP A 42 -15.52 8.91 -6.63
CA ASP A 42 -16.72 9.31 -5.86
C ASP A 42 -17.15 10.76 -6.15
N LEU A 43 -16.29 11.59 -6.77
CA LEU A 43 -16.62 12.95 -7.21
C LEU A 43 -17.73 12.99 -8.27
N LYS A 44 -17.85 11.90 -9.06
CA LYS A 44 -18.85 11.76 -10.14
C LYS A 44 -19.83 10.62 -9.87
N LYS A 45 -19.96 10.19 -8.61
CA LYS A 45 -21.00 9.23 -8.22
C LYS A 45 -22.32 9.96 -8.07
N ASP A 46 -23.39 9.38 -8.59
CA ASP A 46 -24.76 9.90 -8.43
C ASP A 46 -25.15 9.87 -6.95
N PHE A 47 -24.92 10.99 -6.29
CA PHE A 47 -25.64 11.40 -5.09
C PHE A 47 -26.70 12.40 -5.57
N ASP A 48 -27.76 12.63 -4.79
CA ASP A 48 -28.85 13.58 -5.12
C ASP A 48 -28.39 15.07 -5.25
N GLY A 49 -27.09 15.33 -5.47
CA GLY A 49 -26.45 16.61 -5.78
C GLY A 49 -24.92 16.47 -5.87
N SER A 50 -24.25 17.42 -6.54
CA SER A 50 -22.78 17.45 -6.66
C SER A 50 -22.06 17.83 -5.35
N LYS A 51 -22.71 18.61 -4.48
CA LYS A 51 -22.15 19.03 -3.18
C LYS A 51 -21.84 17.83 -2.27
N THR A 52 -22.72 16.84 -2.22
CA THR A 52 -22.52 15.60 -1.44
C THR A 52 -21.39 14.73 -1.99
N ALA A 53 -21.14 14.76 -3.30
CA ALA A 53 -20.02 14.04 -3.92
C ALA A 53 -18.66 14.63 -3.49
N SER A 54 -18.49 15.95 -3.62
CA SER A 54 -17.27 16.65 -3.21
C SER A 54 -17.01 16.55 -1.71
N GLU A 55 -18.04 16.67 -0.88
CA GLU A 55 -17.93 16.49 0.58
C GLU A 55 -17.49 15.08 0.95
N ARG A 56 -17.97 14.05 0.24
CA ARG A 56 -17.54 12.67 0.46
C ARG A 56 -16.07 12.45 0.11
N VAL A 57 -15.60 12.97 -1.02
CA VAL A 57 -14.18 12.89 -1.39
C VAL A 57 -13.32 13.63 -0.36
N LYS A 58 -13.80 14.77 0.13
CA LYS A 58 -13.15 15.52 1.21
C LYS A 58 -13.08 14.73 2.53
N ASP A 59 -14.16 14.05 2.93
CA ASP A 59 -14.16 13.17 4.12
C ASP A 59 -13.13 12.04 3.98
N PHE A 60 -13.13 11.36 2.84
CA PHE A 60 -12.18 10.28 2.54
C PHE A 60 -10.74 10.77 2.52
N ALA A 61 -10.47 11.91 1.87
CA ALA A 61 -9.12 12.48 1.87
C ALA A 61 -8.67 12.86 3.30
N ASN A 62 -9.59 13.31 4.17
CA ASN A 62 -9.26 13.61 5.57
C ASN A 62 -9.00 12.36 6.42
N LYS A 63 -9.57 11.21 6.06
CA LYS A 63 -9.25 9.91 6.70
C LYS A 63 -7.89 9.35 6.27
N LEU A 64 -7.28 9.84 5.19
CA LEU A 64 -5.92 9.44 4.80
C LEU A 64 -4.89 10.33 5.53
N LEU A 65 -4.53 9.95 6.75
CA LEU A 65 -3.66 10.76 7.59
C LEU A 65 -2.22 10.81 7.03
N PRO A 66 -1.68 11.98 6.68
CA PRO A 66 -0.41 12.09 5.95
C PRO A 66 0.80 11.72 6.80
N TYR A 67 0.73 11.86 8.13
CA TYR A 67 1.89 11.65 9.02
C TYR A 67 2.27 10.18 9.24
N ASN A 68 1.39 9.22 8.96
CA ASN A 68 1.69 7.79 9.08
C ASN A 68 1.07 6.94 7.95
N SER A 69 1.07 7.48 6.73
CA SER A 69 0.75 6.72 5.51
C SER A 69 1.74 7.06 4.40
N ALA A 70 1.71 6.29 3.32
CA ALA A 70 2.41 6.62 2.09
C ALA A 70 1.62 6.11 0.89
N VAL A 71 1.60 6.91 -0.18
CA VAL A 71 1.05 6.45 -1.47
C VAL A 71 2.12 5.62 -2.17
N SER A 72 1.82 4.36 -2.45
CA SER A 72 2.70 3.47 -3.21
C SER A 72 2.84 3.98 -4.65
N ILE A 73 3.99 3.75 -5.27
CA ILE A 73 4.15 3.90 -6.72
C ILE A 73 3.20 2.95 -7.47
N PHE A 74 2.86 3.27 -8.73
CA PHE A 74 1.94 2.45 -9.52
C PHE A 74 2.52 1.05 -9.80
N TYR A 75 1.72 0.01 -9.59
CA TYR A 75 2.16 -1.39 -9.66
C TYR A 75 2.82 -1.78 -10.99
N ARG A 76 2.42 -1.15 -12.11
CA ARG A 76 3.03 -1.41 -13.43
C ARG A 76 4.46 -0.86 -13.52
N GLU A 77 4.76 0.25 -12.84
CA GLU A 77 6.13 0.77 -12.75
C GLU A 77 7.03 -0.20 -11.98
N ILE A 78 6.52 -0.77 -10.88
CA ILE A 78 7.21 -1.81 -10.11
C ILE A 78 7.42 -3.05 -10.98
N LEU A 79 6.39 -3.48 -11.72
CA LEU A 79 6.42 -4.67 -12.57
C LEU A 79 7.45 -4.55 -13.69
N VAL A 80 7.44 -3.44 -14.40
CA VAL A 80 8.41 -3.18 -15.48
C VAL A 80 9.84 -3.12 -14.91
N ASN A 81 10.03 -2.45 -13.77
CA ASN A 81 11.34 -2.41 -13.12
C ASN A 81 11.80 -3.82 -12.70
N ASP A 82 10.92 -4.65 -12.12
CA ASP A 82 11.24 -6.02 -11.74
C ASP A 82 11.63 -6.88 -12.95
N LEU A 83 10.92 -6.75 -14.07
CA LEU A 83 11.22 -7.52 -15.28
C LEU A 83 12.55 -7.07 -15.93
N ILE A 84 12.87 -5.78 -15.89
CA ILE A 84 14.09 -5.23 -16.47
C ILE A 84 15.31 -5.47 -15.58
N SER A 85 15.19 -5.32 -14.26
CA SER A 85 16.32 -5.38 -13.33
C SER A 85 16.38 -6.65 -12.49
N GLY A 86 15.23 -7.22 -12.11
CA GLY A 86 15.12 -8.36 -11.18
C GLY A 86 15.37 -8.01 -9.71
N ASP A 87 15.46 -6.72 -9.38
CA ASP A 87 15.96 -6.27 -8.08
C ASP A 87 14.86 -5.67 -7.19
N THR A 88 13.59 -6.03 -7.41
CA THR A 88 12.48 -5.50 -6.60
C THR A 88 12.42 -6.21 -5.24
N PRO A 89 12.65 -5.50 -4.12
CA PRO A 89 12.63 -6.13 -2.80
C PRO A 89 11.18 -6.34 -2.34
N LEU A 90 10.80 -7.60 -2.10
CA LEU A 90 9.49 -7.97 -1.55
C LEU A 90 9.54 -7.96 -0.01
N THR A 91 9.63 -6.77 0.58
CA THR A 91 9.90 -6.58 2.02
C THR A 91 8.64 -6.38 2.87
N TYR A 92 7.45 -6.51 2.29
CA TYR A 92 6.18 -6.21 2.96
C TYR A 92 6.03 -4.74 3.41
N PHE A 93 6.83 -3.83 2.82
CA PHE A 93 6.73 -2.38 3.00
C PHE A 93 6.41 -1.70 1.67
N PRO A 94 5.71 -0.56 1.68
CA PRO A 94 5.35 0.15 0.47
C PRO A 94 6.58 0.61 -0.31
N ILE A 95 6.55 0.42 -1.63
CA ILE A 95 7.52 1.03 -2.54
C ILE A 95 7.06 2.44 -2.86
N LEU A 96 7.92 3.41 -2.56
CA LEU A 96 7.65 4.83 -2.78
C LEU A 96 8.36 5.30 -4.05
N GLY A 97 7.67 6.12 -4.84
CA GLY A 97 8.28 6.82 -5.97
C GLY A 97 9.04 8.08 -5.53
N SER A 98 9.57 8.82 -6.51
CA SER A 98 10.15 10.15 -6.30
C SER A 98 11.30 10.21 -5.27
N SER A 99 12.07 9.12 -5.15
CA SER A 99 13.27 9.06 -4.33
C SER A 99 14.46 9.72 -5.05
N GLN A 100 15.24 10.49 -4.30
CA GLN A 100 16.52 11.03 -4.74
C GLN A 100 17.62 10.45 -3.85
N LEU A 101 18.67 9.91 -4.47
CA LEU A 101 19.85 9.45 -3.75
C LEU A 101 20.65 10.67 -3.31
N VAL A 102 20.91 10.79 -2.01
CA VAL A 102 21.61 11.92 -1.42
C VAL A 102 22.81 11.49 -0.60
N LYS A 103 23.79 12.40 -0.48
CA LYS A 103 24.95 12.25 0.40
C LYS A 103 24.98 13.40 1.40
N SER A 104 25.08 13.07 2.67
CA SER A 104 25.21 14.05 3.75
C SER A 104 26.64 14.60 3.84
N GLU A 105 26.84 15.67 4.60
CA GLU A 105 28.18 16.26 4.79
C GLU A 105 29.17 15.29 5.46
N SER A 106 28.69 14.42 6.38
CA SER A 106 29.50 13.34 6.97
C SER A 106 29.76 12.17 6.00
N GLY A 107 29.28 12.26 4.76
CA GLY A 107 29.51 11.29 3.71
C GLY A 107 28.56 10.08 3.73
N LYS A 108 27.54 10.10 4.58
CA LYS A 108 26.52 9.03 4.63
C LYS A 108 25.60 9.11 3.43
N ILE A 109 25.16 7.96 2.96
CA ILE A 109 24.22 7.83 1.84
C ILE A 109 22.81 7.65 2.39
N GLY A 110 21.85 8.31 1.77
CA GLY A 110 20.44 8.19 2.14
C GLY A 110 19.51 8.48 0.97
N PHE A 111 18.21 8.38 1.23
CA PHE A 111 17.17 8.73 0.27
C PHE A 111 16.34 9.91 0.75
N HIS A 112 16.11 10.86 -0.14
CA HIS A 112 15.12 11.92 0.02
C HIS A 112 13.88 11.58 -0.81
N PHE A 113 12.73 11.47 -0.15
CA PHE A 113 11.44 11.28 -0.79
C PHE A 113 10.67 12.59 -0.78
N LYS A 114 10.42 13.13 -1.98
CA LYS A 114 9.54 14.27 -2.16
C LYS A 114 8.08 13.83 -2.16
N GLU A 115 7.19 14.76 -1.85
CA GLU A 115 5.74 14.52 -1.93
C GLU A 115 5.33 14.15 -3.36
N SER A 116 4.61 13.04 -3.51
CA SER A 116 4.18 12.56 -4.82
C SER A 116 3.04 13.42 -5.41
N PRO A 117 2.80 13.36 -6.74
CA PRO A 117 1.63 14.01 -7.34
C PRO A 117 0.30 13.61 -6.66
N GLN A 118 0.16 12.35 -6.28
CA GLN A 118 -1.03 11.82 -5.61
C GLN A 118 -1.15 12.35 -4.18
N GLU A 119 -0.06 12.44 -3.42
CA GLU A 119 -0.06 13.03 -2.09
C GLU A 119 -0.45 14.53 -2.14
N ARG A 120 0.08 15.27 -3.12
CA ARG A 120 -0.35 16.66 -3.38
C ARG A 120 -1.83 16.76 -3.73
N ALA A 121 -2.37 15.83 -4.50
CA ALA A 121 -3.79 15.79 -4.84
C ALA A 121 -4.64 15.54 -3.59
N LEU A 122 -4.28 14.54 -2.77
CA LEU A 122 -4.94 14.27 -1.49
C LEU A 122 -4.94 15.51 -0.59
N CYS A 123 -3.81 16.22 -0.48
CA CYS A 123 -3.72 17.46 0.29
C CYS A 123 -4.73 18.54 -0.18
N ARG A 124 -4.96 18.69 -1.49
CA ARG A 124 -5.99 19.60 -2.05
C ARG A 124 -7.41 19.10 -1.80
N TRP A 125 -7.66 17.80 -2.00
CA TRP A 125 -8.98 17.19 -1.81
C TRP A 125 -9.49 17.34 -0.38
N ARG A 126 -8.58 17.36 0.60
CA ARG A 126 -8.89 17.63 2.01
C ARG A 126 -9.48 19.02 2.26
N ASP A 127 -9.22 19.99 1.38
CA ASP A 127 -9.86 21.32 1.42
C ASP A 127 -11.17 21.37 0.62
N GLY A 128 -11.43 20.34 -0.19
CA GLY A 128 -12.48 20.35 -1.20
C GLY A 128 -12.05 21.09 -2.47
N ASN A 129 -10.74 21.26 -2.69
CA ASN A 129 -10.20 21.84 -3.91
C ASN A 129 -9.89 20.74 -4.92
N PHE A 130 -10.57 20.76 -6.07
CA PHE A 130 -10.42 19.80 -7.16
C PHE A 130 -10.13 20.56 -8.45
N ILE A 131 -9.17 20.07 -9.24
CA ILE A 131 -8.87 20.66 -10.55
C ILE A 131 -9.77 20.06 -11.64
N GLU A 132 -9.91 20.75 -12.77
CA GLU A 132 -10.76 20.30 -13.89
C GLU A 132 -10.34 18.93 -14.42
N ALA A 133 -9.03 18.70 -14.61
CA ALA A 133 -8.50 17.40 -15.03
C ALA A 133 -8.86 16.24 -14.09
N GLU A 134 -8.98 16.49 -12.78
CA GLU A 134 -9.41 15.48 -11.81
C GLU A 134 -10.92 15.18 -11.95
N ALA A 135 -11.73 16.20 -12.23
CA ALA A 135 -13.16 16.03 -12.49
C ALA A 135 -13.43 15.26 -13.78
N GLU A 136 -12.64 15.49 -14.83
CA GLU A 136 -12.67 14.72 -16.08
C GLU A 136 -12.20 13.28 -15.86
N LEU A 137 -11.07 13.10 -15.17
CA LEU A 137 -10.55 11.78 -14.84
C LEU A 137 -11.55 10.96 -14.00
N ALA A 138 -12.22 11.58 -13.04
CA ALA A 138 -13.27 10.93 -12.24
C ALA A 138 -14.46 10.47 -13.11
N LYS A 139 -14.79 11.22 -14.15
CA LYS A 139 -15.85 10.86 -15.11
C LYS A 139 -15.41 9.68 -15.98
N ILE A 140 -14.24 9.77 -16.61
CA ILE A 140 -13.67 8.70 -17.43
C ILE A 140 -13.57 7.40 -16.62
N TRP A 141 -13.09 7.51 -15.38
CA TRP A 141 -13.01 6.39 -14.44
C TRP A 141 -14.37 5.73 -14.22
N ARG A 142 -15.44 6.52 -14.00
CA ARG A 142 -16.78 5.95 -13.82
C ARG A 142 -17.30 5.26 -15.07
N ASP A 143 -17.13 5.90 -16.22
CA ASP A 143 -17.62 5.39 -17.50
C ASP A 143 -16.95 4.05 -17.84
N THR A 144 -15.64 3.92 -17.60
CA THR A 144 -14.89 2.67 -17.86
C THR A 144 -15.11 1.59 -16.81
N THR A 145 -15.30 1.94 -15.54
CA THR A 145 -15.34 0.94 -14.44
C THR A 145 -16.74 0.40 -14.14
N THR A 146 -17.77 1.00 -14.74
CA THR A 146 -19.17 0.55 -14.63
C THR A 146 -19.68 -0.15 -15.89
N GLU A 147 -18.81 -0.40 -16.86
CA GLU A 147 -19.13 -1.16 -18.06
C GLU A 147 -19.57 -2.59 -17.69
N LYS A 148 -20.87 -2.87 -17.86
CA LYS A 148 -21.51 -4.08 -17.33
C LYS A 148 -21.02 -5.35 -17.98
N ASP A 149 -20.71 -5.29 -19.27
CA ASP A 149 -20.41 -6.47 -20.07
C ASP A 149 -18.91 -6.77 -20.15
N LEU A 150 -18.05 -5.93 -19.57
CA LEU A 150 -16.59 -6.10 -19.65
C LEU A 150 -16.12 -7.49 -19.18
N LEU A 151 -16.52 -7.90 -17.96
CA LEU A 151 -16.13 -9.20 -17.41
C LEU A 151 -16.94 -10.36 -17.99
N VAL A 152 -18.14 -10.11 -18.51
CA VAL A 152 -18.92 -11.13 -19.21
C VAL A 152 -18.22 -11.46 -20.54
N ASN A 153 -17.82 -10.45 -21.30
CA ASN A 153 -17.09 -10.59 -22.56
C ASN A 153 -15.72 -11.24 -22.33
N LEU A 154 -14.97 -10.80 -21.31
CA LEU A 154 -13.71 -11.45 -20.93
C LEU A 154 -13.91 -12.92 -20.57
N LYS A 155 -14.94 -13.25 -19.79
CA LYS A 155 -15.23 -14.64 -19.44
C LYS A 155 -15.50 -15.50 -20.67
N GLU A 156 -16.29 -15.01 -21.62
CA GLU A 156 -16.58 -15.75 -22.85
C GLU A 156 -15.35 -15.87 -23.76
N SER A 157 -14.49 -14.84 -23.86
CA SER A 157 -13.23 -14.95 -24.60
C SER A 157 -12.30 -15.99 -23.97
N LEU A 158 -12.17 -16.00 -22.64
CA LEU A 158 -11.35 -16.98 -21.92
C LEU A 158 -11.84 -18.42 -22.12
N LYS A 159 -13.15 -18.66 -22.29
CA LYS A 159 -13.67 -19.99 -22.61
C LYS A 159 -13.28 -20.47 -24.01
N ILE A 160 -13.11 -19.54 -24.94
CA ILE A 160 -12.74 -19.82 -26.34
C ILE A 160 -11.22 -19.98 -26.48
N GLU A 161 -10.45 -19.09 -25.84
CA GLU A 161 -8.99 -18.99 -26.01
C GLU A 161 -8.23 -20.03 -25.19
N ILE A 162 -8.76 -20.44 -24.04
CA ILE A 162 -8.08 -21.34 -23.12
C ILE A 162 -8.73 -22.73 -23.19
N GLU A 163 -8.02 -23.67 -23.80
CA GLU A 163 -8.39 -25.09 -23.79
C GLU A 163 -7.78 -25.78 -22.57
N ILE A 164 -8.58 -25.95 -21.51
CA ILE A 164 -8.27 -26.81 -20.36
C ILE A 164 -9.42 -27.79 -20.21
N GLU A 165 -9.11 -29.09 -20.18
CA GLU A 165 -10.07 -30.18 -20.08
C GLU A 165 -10.55 -30.38 -18.63
N GLU A 166 -9.67 -30.11 -17.67
CA GLU A 166 -9.95 -30.18 -16.24
C GLU A 166 -11.08 -29.23 -15.85
N LYS A 167 -11.88 -29.68 -14.87
CA LYS A 167 -12.92 -28.87 -14.24
C LYS A 167 -12.60 -28.71 -12.77
N PHE A 168 -12.73 -27.50 -12.27
CA PHE A 168 -12.47 -27.16 -10.87
C PHE A 168 -13.79 -26.89 -10.17
N LYS A 169 -13.99 -27.50 -8.99
CA LYS A 169 -15.22 -27.32 -8.19
C LYS A 169 -15.14 -26.13 -7.25
N ASN A 170 -13.93 -25.74 -6.87
CA ASN A 170 -13.65 -24.70 -5.90
C ASN A 170 -12.30 -24.02 -6.22
N ILE A 171 -12.03 -22.92 -5.52
CA ILE A 171 -10.79 -22.15 -5.70
C ILE A 171 -9.56 -22.92 -5.22
N ASP A 172 -9.68 -23.82 -4.23
CA ASP A 172 -8.56 -24.63 -3.75
C ASP A 172 -7.98 -25.50 -4.89
N GLU A 173 -8.83 -26.29 -5.55
CA GLU A 173 -8.46 -27.14 -6.69
C GLU A 173 -7.86 -26.31 -7.83
N LEU A 174 -8.45 -25.14 -8.12
CA LEU A 174 -7.93 -24.25 -9.16
C LEU A 174 -6.56 -23.66 -8.79
N ASN A 175 -6.37 -23.23 -7.54
CA ASN A 175 -5.11 -22.66 -7.07
C ASN A 175 -3.98 -23.71 -7.08
N GLU A 176 -4.28 -24.96 -6.74
CA GLU A 176 -3.32 -26.06 -6.88
C GLU A 176 -2.85 -26.21 -8.33
N PHE A 177 -3.79 -26.23 -9.28
CA PHE A 177 -3.49 -26.28 -10.70
C PHE A 177 -2.68 -25.07 -11.20
N VAL A 178 -3.06 -23.85 -10.79
CA VAL A 178 -2.29 -22.63 -11.12
C VAL A 178 -0.87 -22.73 -10.58
N ASN A 179 -0.68 -23.17 -9.33
CA ASN A 179 0.66 -23.32 -8.76
C ASN A 179 1.49 -24.37 -9.51
N GLN A 180 0.88 -25.44 -10.03
CA GLN A 180 1.56 -26.41 -10.89
C GLN A 180 2.03 -25.80 -12.22
N ILE A 181 1.20 -24.98 -12.87
CA ILE A 181 1.58 -24.25 -14.09
C ILE A 181 2.75 -23.30 -13.81
N LEU A 182 2.69 -22.55 -12.71
CA LEU A 182 3.69 -21.53 -12.38
C LEU A 182 5.09 -22.11 -12.09
N ILE A 183 5.18 -23.39 -11.69
CA ILE A 183 6.44 -24.07 -11.44
C ILE A 183 6.89 -24.97 -12.60
N ASP A 184 6.07 -25.16 -13.64
CA ASP A 184 6.46 -25.95 -14.81
C ASP A 184 7.51 -25.21 -15.64
N ASP A 185 8.70 -25.80 -15.75
CA ASP A 185 9.83 -25.28 -16.51
C ASP A 185 9.46 -25.03 -17.99
N LYS A 186 8.56 -25.85 -18.56
CA LYS A 186 8.11 -25.70 -19.95
C LYS A 186 7.22 -24.48 -20.16
N GLN A 187 6.57 -23.99 -19.11
CA GLN A 187 5.63 -22.86 -19.20
C GLN A 187 6.27 -21.51 -18.87
N GLN A 188 7.50 -21.48 -18.34
CA GLN A 188 8.13 -20.25 -17.85
C GLN A 188 8.18 -19.12 -18.90
N ILE A 189 8.53 -19.44 -20.15
CA ILE A 189 8.54 -18.45 -21.23
C ILE A 189 7.14 -18.02 -21.63
N ASN A 190 6.16 -18.93 -21.64
CA ASN A 190 4.77 -18.60 -21.97
C ASN A 190 4.17 -17.67 -20.92
N ILE A 191 4.46 -17.93 -19.63
CA ILE A 191 4.04 -17.07 -18.52
C ILE A 191 4.70 -15.69 -18.63
N LEU A 192 5.98 -15.61 -19.00
CA LEU A 192 6.66 -14.33 -19.23
C LEU A 192 6.00 -13.53 -20.36
N ILE A 193 5.72 -14.18 -21.50
CA ILE A 193 5.05 -13.55 -22.65
C ILE A 193 3.64 -13.11 -22.26
N PHE A 194 2.91 -13.93 -21.52
CA PHE A 194 1.60 -13.57 -20.96
C PHE A 194 1.70 -12.30 -20.11
N ILE A 195 2.63 -12.23 -19.16
CA ILE A 195 2.82 -11.04 -18.31
C ILE A 195 3.14 -9.80 -19.16
N ILE A 196 4.02 -9.92 -20.16
CA ILE A 196 4.38 -8.81 -21.05
C ILE A 196 3.15 -8.27 -21.78
N SER A 197 2.33 -9.17 -22.34
CA SER A 197 1.12 -8.82 -23.08
C SER A 197 0.03 -8.25 -22.16
N GLU A 198 -0.29 -8.97 -21.08
CA GLU A 198 -1.40 -8.66 -20.17
C GLU A 198 -1.19 -7.33 -19.46
N PHE A 199 0.03 -7.08 -18.99
CA PHE A 199 0.36 -5.82 -18.34
C PHE A 199 0.80 -4.73 -19.33
N GLY A 200 0.55 -4.90 -20.64
CA GLY A 200 0.73 -3.88 -21.68
C GLY A 200 2.14 -3.28 -21.71
N ILE A 201 3.17 -4.10 -21.56
CA ILE A 201 4.56 -3.65 -21.58
C ILE A 201 4.92 -3.17 -22.98
N THR A 202 5.66 -2.07 -23.08
CA THR A 202 6.05 -1.49 -24.38
C THR A 202 6.95 -2.45 -25.15
N ASN A 203 6.93 -2.38 -26.49
CA ASN A 203 7.81 -3.21 -27.33
C ASN A 203 9.30 -2.96 -27.02
N GLU A 204 9.66 -1.72 -26.65
CA GLU A 204 11.02 -1.36 -26.25
C GLU A 204 11.43 -2.13 -24.99
N ASP A 205 10.62 -2.08 -23.94
CA ASP A 205 10.92 -2.76 -22.69
C ASP A 205 10.81 -4.28 -22.82
N ALA A 206 9.83 -4.78 -23.58
CA ALA A 206 9.70 -6.21 -23.89
C ALA A 206 10.99 -6.75 -24.55
N SER A 207 11.61 -5.98 -25.45
CA SER A 207 12.88 -6.36 -26.08
C SER A 207 14.01 -6.46 -25.06
N LYS A 208 14.10 -5.51 -24.11
CA LYS A 208 15.09 -5.54 -23.01
C LYS A 208 14.87 -6.75 -22.10
N ILE A 209 13.62 -7.04 -21.76
CA ILE A 209 13.22 -8.15 -20.89
C ILE A 209 13.55 -9.49 -21.54
N LEU A 210 13.17 -9.69 -22.81
CA LEU A 210 13.45 -10.93 -23.53
C LEU A 210 14.96 -11.12 -23.77
N TYR A 211 15.69 -10.04 -24.01
CA TYR A 211 17.15 -10.08 -24.07
C TYR A 211 17.73 -10.54 -22.73
N ARG A 212 17.37 -9.90 -21.60
CA ARG A 212 17.79 -10.32 -20.26
C ARG A 212 17.41 -11.77 -19.98
N TRP A 213 16.19 -12.17 -20.32
CA TRP A 213 15.72 -13.54 -20.18
C TRP A 213 16.61 -14.50 -20.95
N SER A 214 16.96 -14.19 -22.21
CA SER A 214 17.83 -15.03 -23.05
C SER A 214 19.22 -15.24 -22.44
N GLN A 215 19.77 -14.19 -21.79
CA GLN A 215 21.08 -14.22 -21.13
C GLN A 215 21.04 -14.87 -19.74
N SER A 216 19.87 -15.01 -19.11
CA SER A 216 19.75 -15.63 -17.79
C SER A 216 20.12 -17.11 -17.81
N GLU A 217 21.00 -17.54 -16.92
CA GLU A 217 21.32 -18.97 -16.73
C GLU A 217 20.14 -19.74 -16.12
N CYS A 218 19.31 -19.07 -15.32
CA CYS A 218 18.13 -19.65 -14.70
C CYS A 218 16.87 -19.17 -15.44
N LYS A 219 16.18 -20.09 -16.14
CA LYS A 219 14.91 -19.83 -16.84
C LYS A 219 13.71 -20.02 -15.90
N ASN A 220 13.79 -19.50 -14.68
CA ASN A 220 12.73 -19.60 -13.69
C ASN A 220 12.27 -18.19 -13.26
N LEU A 221 10.99 -17.88 -13.46
CA LEU A 221 10.44 -16.55 -13.16
C LEU A 221 10.51 -16.17 -11.69
N LYS A 222 10.48 -17.15 -10.77
CA LYS A 222 10.58 -16.90 -9.34
C LYS A 222 11.93 -16.28 -8.96
N VAL A 223 12.98 -16.64 -9.68
CA VAL A 223 14.34 -16.09 -9.49
C VAL A 223 14.55 -14.87 -10.39
N PHE A 224 14.05 -14.92 -11.62
CA PHE A 224 14.26 -13.87 -12.61
C PHE A 224 13.50 -12.57 -12.27
N SER A 225 12.25 -12.67 -11.82
CA SER A 225 11.36 -11.53 -11.59
C SER A 225 10.22 -11.95 -10.64
N PRO A 226 10.50 -12.07 -9.33
CA PRO A 226 9.55 -12.61 -8.35
C PRO A 226 8.27 -11.76 -8.23
N TYR A 227 8.35 -10.44 -8.39
CA TYR A 227 7.18 -9.59 -8.35
C TYR A 227 6.33 -9.73 -9.61
N ALA A 228 6.95 -9.85 -10.79
CA ALA A 228 6.21 -10.12 -12.01
C ALA A 228 5.50 -11.48 -11.97
N LEU A 229 6.14 -12.52 -11.40
CA LEU A 229 5.50 -13.81 -11.17
C LEU A 229 4.29 -13.69 -10.23
N HIS A 230 4.39 -12.87 -9.17
CA HIS A 230 3.25 -12.58 -8.29
C HIS A 230 2.09 -11.95 -9.07
N CYS A 231 2.34 -10.90 -9.85
CA CYS A 231 1.31 -10.25 -10.67
C CYS A 231 0.70 -11.22 -11.70
N GLY A 232 1.52 -12.05 -12.34
CA GLY A 232 1.07 -13.12 -13.23
C GLY A 232 0.16 -14.11 -12.52
N LYS A 233 0.56 -14.60 -11.34
CA LYS A 233 -0.26 -15.51 -10.51
C LYS A 233 -1.61 -14.91 -10.19
N VAL A 234 -1.65 -13.67 -9.71
CA VAL A 234 -2.90 -12.95 -9.37
C VAL A 234 -3.85 -12.94 -10.55
N LYS A 235 -3.33 -12.61 -11.73
CA LYS A 235 -4.12 -12.46 -12.94
C LYS A 235 -4.57 -13.80 -13.54
N ILE A 236 -3.68 -14.78 -13.65
CA ILE A 236 -4.01 -16.14 -14.12
C ILE A 236 -5.07 -16.78 -13.21
N LEU A 237 -4.89 -16.68 -11.88
CA LEU A 237 -5.87 -17.20 -10.93
C LEU A 237 -7.23 -16.54 -11.10
N PHE A 238 -7.27 -15.21 -11.26
CA PHE A 238 -8.51 -14.48 -11.50
C PHE A 238 -9.20 -14.90 -12.80
N ASP A 239 -8.46 -14.96 -13.90
CA ASP A 239 -9.02 -15.29 -15.22
C ASP A 239 -9.59 -16.70 -15.26
N LEU A 240 -8.86 -17.67 -14.70
CA LEU A 240 -9.37 -19.03 -14.61
C LEU A 240 -10.55 -19.12 -13.64
N ALA A 241 -10.51 -18.44 -12.50
CA ALA A 241 -11.65 -18.42 -11.57
C ALA A 241 -12.90 -17.81 -12.23
N LEU A 242 -12.72 -16.79 -13.08
CA LEU A 242 -13.81 -16.17 -13.83
C LEU A 242 -14.35 -17.13 -14.92
N ARG A 243 -13.46 -17.78 -15.67
CA ARG A 243 -13.79 -18.77 -16.70
C ARG A 243 -14.63 -19.92 -16.13
N PHE A 244 -14.24 -20.43 -14.97
CA PHE A 244 -14.88 -21.57 -14.29
C PHE A 244 -16.02 -21.20 -13.34
N ASP A 245 -16.52 -19.96 -13.38
CA ASP A 245 -17.66 -19.51 -12.54
C ASP A 245 -17.39 -19.57 -11.02
N LEU A 246 -16.12 -19.58 -10.62
CA LEU A 246 -15.72 -19.58 -9.20
C LEU A 246 -15.69 -18.16 -8.60
N VAL A 247 -15.66 -17.13 -9.45
CA VAL A 247 -15.89 -15.73 -9.08
C VAL A 247 -16.91 -15.08 -10.02
N GLY A 248 -17.62 -14.06 -9.52
CA GLY A 248 -18.63 -13.35 -10.30
C GLY A 248 -18.07 -12.35 -11.31
N THR A 249 -18.93 -11.89 -12.23
CA THR A 249 -18.62 -10.94 -13.31
C THR A 249 -18.92 -9.47 -12.93
N ARG A 250 -18.92 -9.12 -11.65
CA ARG A 250 -19.21 -7.74 -11.22
C ARG A 250 -18.13 -6.81 -11.79
N PRO A 251 -18.47 -5.73 -12.51
CA PRO A 251 -17.49 -4.89 -13.22
C PRO A 251 -16.33 -4.39 -12.35
N THR A 252 -16.61 -4.07 -11.07
CA THR A 252 -15.60 -3.58 -10.14
C THR A 252 -14.59 -4.64 -9.70
N ASN A 253 -14.84 -5.94 -9.92
CA ASN A 253 -13.90 -6.99 -9.51
C ASN A 253 -12.52 -6.82 -10.17
N MET A 254 -12.45 -6.26 -11.39
CA MET A 254 -11.18 -5.94 -12.05
C MET A 254 -10.41 -4.83 -11.32
N LEU A 255 -11.11 -3.87 -10.73
CA LEU A 255 -10.51 -2.85 -9.88
C LEU A 255 -10.07 -3.44 -8.55
N ASP A 256 -10.94 -4.24 -7.94
CA ASP A 256 -10.69 -4.91 -6.66
C ASP A 256 -9.47 -5.84 -6.76
N LEU A 257 -9.21 -6.43 -7.94
CA LEU A 257 -8.03 -7.23 -8.24
C LEU A 257 -6.73 -6.42 -8.08
N GLN A 258 -6.73 -5.12 -8.39
CA GLN A 258 -5.51 -4.31 -8.36
C GLN A 258 -4.90 -4.18 -6.96
N TYR A 259 -5.71 -4.32 -5.90
CA TYR A 259 -5.19 -4.36 -4.53
C TYR A 259 -4.24 -5.55 -4.32
N PHE A 260 -4.48 -6.68 -5.00
CA PHE A 260 -3.65 -7.87 -4.88
C PHE A 260 -2.25 -7.70 -5.47
N TYR A 261 -2.07 -6.82 -6.44
CA TYR A 261 -0.73 -6.50 -6.96
C TYR A 261 0.16 -5.84 -5.90
N TYR A 262 -0.41 -5.22 -4.86
CA TYR A 262 0.36 -4.57 -3.80
C TYR A 262 0.62 -5.47 -2.58
N LEU A 263 0.07 -6.70 -2.54
CA LEU A 263 0.25 -7.60 -1.39
C LEU A 263 1.72 -7.84 -1.00
N PRO A 264 2.69 -8.01 -1.93
CA PRO A 264 4.10 -8.18 -1.55
C PRO A 264 4.70 -7.00 -0.76
N PHE A 265 3.97 -5.87 -0.66
CA PHE A 265 4.37 -4.63 -0.01
C PHE A 265 3.51 -4.30 1.24
N ALA A 266 2.84 -5.31 1.81
CA ALA A 266 2.16 -5.20 3.08
C ALA A 266 2.17 -6.51 3.86
N LYS A 267 2.19 -6.41 5.20
CA LYS A 267 2.01 -7.60 6.05
C LYS A 267 0.55 -7.97 6.23
N ILE A 268 -0.32 -6.97 6.23
CA ILE A 268 -1.74 -7.15 6.52
C ILE A 268 -2.55 -6.67 5.32
N PHE A 269 -3.56 -7.45 4.93
CA PHE A 269 -4.58 -7.02 3.98
C PHE A 269 -5.96 -7.12 4.63
N THR A 270 -6.78 -6.09 4.48
CA THR A 270 -8.14 -6.08 5.01
C THR A 270 -9.15 -5.72 3.94
N SER A 271 -10.26 -6.47 3.91
CA SER A 271 -11.36 -6.22 2.99
C SER A 271 -12.74 -6.57 3.55
N ASN A 272 -13.76 -5.79 3.18
CA ASN A 272 -15.18 -6.16 3.33
C ASN A 272 -15.76 -6.74 2.03
N ASP A 273 -15.05 -6.68 0.91
CA ASP A 273 -15.52 -7.14 -0.39
C ASP A 273 -15.49 -8.67 -0.48
N LYS A 274 -16.56 -9.24 -1.04
CA LYS A 274 -16.73 -10.70 -1.12
C LYS A 274 -15.72 -11.35 -2.06
N PHE A 275 -15.43 -10.71 -3.18
CA PHE A 275 -14.46 -11.23 -4.14
C PHE A 275 -13.06 -11.24 -3.52
N GLN A 276 -12.68 -10.15 -2.85
CA GLN A 276 -11.38 -10.09 -2.18
C GLN A 276 -11.26 -11.10 -1.03
N LYS A 277 -12.32 -11.30 -0.24
CA LYS A 277 -12.36 -12.34 0.82
C LYS A 277 -12.15 -13.75 0.28
N ILE A 278 -12.68 -14.04 -0.90
CA ILE A 278 -12.55 -15.36 -1.53
C ILE A 278 -11.11 -15.57 -2.02
N LEU A 279 -10.51 -14.61 -2.71
CA LEU A 279 -9.21 -14.80 -3.36
C LEU A 279 -7.99 -14.51 -2.48
N ALA A 280 -8.09 -13.59 -1.52
CA ALA A 280 -6.95 -13.19 -0.70
C ALA A 280 -6.17 -14.37 -0.07
N PRO A 281 -6.82 -15.40 0.51
CA PRO A 281 -6.12 -16.54 1.13
C PRO A 281 -5.19 -17.33 0.17
N TYR A 282 -5.44 -17.27 -1.14
CA TYR A 282 -4.67 -17.99 -2.16
C TYR A 282 -3.50 -17.19 -2.73
N ILE A 283 -3.50 -15.88 -2.47
CA ILE A 283 -2.53 -14.92 -3.01
C ILE A 283 -1.50 -14.51 -1.95
N ILE A 284 -1.92 -14.32 -0.69
CA ILE A 284 -1.02 -13.99 0.41
C ILE A 284 -0.08 -15.16 0.74
N ASP A 285 1.08 -14.84 1.31
CA ASP A 285 2.03 -15.85 1.80
C ASP A 285 1.95 -16.06 3.33
N SER A 286 2.79 -16.96 3.86
CA SER A 286 2.82 -17.34 5.29
C SER A 286 3.22 -16.19 6.23
N ASN A 287 3.88 -15.15 5.72
CA ASN A 287 4.33 -13.98 6.48
C ASN A 287 3.31 -12.85 6.46
N GLN A 288 2.14 -13.06 5.86
CA GLN A 288 1.06 -12.10 5.78
C GLN A 288 -0.19 -12.61 6.51
N ASP A 289 -1.14 -11.71 6.73
CA ASP A 289 -2.46 -12.05 7.28
C ASP A 289 -3.56 -11.28 6.54
N PHE A 290 -4.66 -11.98 6.26
CA PHE A 290 -5.90 -11.36 5.85
C PHE A 290 -6.81 -11.14 7.07
N ILE A 291 -7.47 -9.98 7.14
CA ILE A 291 -8.46 -9.66 8.17
C ILE A 291 -9.77 -9.27 7.49
N ASP A 292 -10.90 -9.82 7.96
CA ASP A 292 -12.21 -9.31 7.57
C ASP A 292 -12.36 -7.87 8.07
N GLY A 293 -12.73 -6.94 7.18
CA GLY A 293 -12.90 -5.53 7.55
C GLY A 293 -13.89 -5.29 8.69
N GLN A 294 -14.92 -6.13 8.86
CA GLN A 294 -15.86 -6.04 9.98
C GLN A 294 -15.21 -6.47 11.30
N GLU A 295 -14.34 -7.49 11.26
CA GLU A 295 -13.62 -7.95 12.44
C GLU A 295 -12.59 -6.92 12.89
N LEU A 296 -11.85 -6.32 11.93
CA LEU A 296 -10.93 -5.21 12.22
C LEU A 296 -11.67 -4.04 12.84
N LYS A 297 -12.82 -3.64 12.25
CA LYS A 297 -13.65 -2.56 12.79
C LYS A 297 -14.11 -2.85 14.23
N LYS A 298 -14.61 -4.07 14.49
CA LYS A 298 -15.03 -4.50 15.82
C LYS A 298 -13.89 -4.45 16.82
N ASP A 299 -12.70 -4.92 16.43
CA ASP A 299 -11.49 -4.88 17.27
C ASP A 299 -11.09 -3.44 17.59
N LEU A 300 -10.99 -2.56 16.59
CA LEU A 300 -10.66 -1.14 16.79
C LEU A 300 -11.67 -0.46 17.73
N LYS A 301 -12.96 -0.70 17.54
CA LYS A 301 -14.00 -0.18 18.43
C LYS A 301 -13.81 -0.67 19.87
N ASN A 302 -13.56 -1.96 20.07
CA ASN A 302 -13.30 -2.51 21.40
C ASN A 302 -12.05 -1.89 22.04
N LEU A 303 -10.99 -1.65 21.26
CA LEU A 303 -9.77 -1.00 21.74
C LEU A 303 -9.99 0.47 22.10
N ILE A 304 -10.81 1.21 21.33
CA ILE A 304 -11.21 2.57 21.66
C ILE A 304 -11.95 2.59 23.01
N GLU A 305 -12.95 1.74 23.17
CA GLU A 305 -13.73 1.66 24.42
C GLU A 305 -12.85 1.26 25.60
N TYR A 306 -11.93 0.29 25.43
CA TYR A 306 -10.95 -0.07 26.45
C TYR A 306 -10.08 1.13 26.84
N ARG A 307 -9.57 1.89 25.86
CA ARG A 307 -8.71 3.06 26.13
C ARG A 307 -9.43 4.16 26.91
N LYS A 308 -10.75 4.31 26.75
CA LYS A 308 -11.57 5.25 27.54
C LYS A 308 -11.63 4.88 29.03
N THR A 309 -11.38 3.61 29.38
CA THR A 309 -11.35 3.14 30.78
C THR A 309 -10.00 3.35 31.47
N LEU A 310 -8.96 3.76 30.72
CA LEU A 310 -7.63 3.98 31.28
C LEU A 310 -7.56 5.33 32.02
N TYR A 311 -7.09 5.30 33.26
CA TYR A 311 -6.89 6.51 34.08
C TYR A 311 -5.40 6.82 34.31
N ASP A 312 -4.52 5.82 34.28
CA ASP A 312 -3.08 6.03 34.41
C ASP A 312 -2.52 6.66 33.13
N LYS A 313 -1.91 7.84 33.28
CA LYS A 313 -1.28 8.58 32.18
C LYS A 313 -0.24 7.73 31.42
N LYS A 314 0.53 6.89 32.13
CA LYS A 314 1.53 6.01 31.50
C LYS A 314 0.88 4.97 30.60
N ASP A 315 -0.25 4.41 31.02
CA ASP A 315 -0.98 3.43 30.20
C ASP A 315 -1.66 4.08 29.01
N ILE A 316 -2.18 5.29 29.17
CA ILE A 316 -2.73 6.10 28.05
C ILE A 316 -1.63 6.38 27.02
N GLU A 317 -0.45 6.83 27.45
CA GLU A 317 0.69 7.13 26.57
C GLU A 317 1.25 5.87 25.92
N ARG A 318 1.39 4.76 26.66
CA ARG A 318 1.82 3.48 26.11
C ARG A 318 0.86 3.00 25.02
N THR A 319 -0.44 3.04 25.30
CA THR A 319 -1.47 2.58 24.34
C THR A 319 -1.63 3.48 23.12
N GLN A 320 -0.96 4.63 23.04
CA GLN A 320 -0.87 5.41 21.79
C GLN A 320 0.08 4.77 20.78
N ASN A 321 1.12 4.06 21.24
CA ASN A 321 2.17 3.54 20.37
C ASN A 321 2.18 2.00 20.28
N GLU A 322 1.47 1.33 21.20
CA GLU A 322 1.47 -0.12 21.34
C GLU A 322 0.06 -0.61 21.68
N PRO A 323 -0.40 -1.74 21.14
CA PRO A 323 -1.74 -2.22 21.45
C PRO A 323 -1.85 -2.62 22.93
N PRO A 324 -3.04 -2.44 23.54
CA PRO A 324 -3.42 -3.10 24.78
C PRO A 324 -3.13 -4.60 24.76
N LEU A 325 -2.76 -5.15 25.92
CA LEU A 325 -2.48 -6.58 26.10
C LEU A 325 -3.79 -7.36 26.28
N LEU A 326 -4.67 -7.30 25.29
CA LEU A 326 -5.97 -7.96 25.30
C LEU A 326 -5.89 -9.25 24.47
N PRO A 327 -5.94 -10.44 25.08
CA PRO A 327 -5.76 -11.71 24.37
C PRO A 327 -6.75 -11.93 23.23
N ASP A 328 -7.97 -11.38 23.33
CA ASP A 328 -9.01 -11.50 22.31
C ASP A 328 -8.86 -10.50 21.17
N SER A 329 -8.01 -9.48 21.30
CA SER A 329 -7.81 -8.47 20.27
C SER A 329 -7.01 -9.03 19.09
N ILE A 330 -7.53 -8.80 17.89
CA ILE A 330 -6.86 -9.19 16.64
C ILE A 330 -5.56 -8.41 16.49
N THR A 331 -5.59 -7.10 16.77
CA THR A 331 -4.40 -6.25 16.74
C THR A 331 -3.32 -6.74 17.68
N TYR A 332 -3.69 -7.15 18.90
CA TYR A 332 -2.72 -7.73 19.85
C TYR A 332 -2.10 -9.04 19.32
N LYS A 333 -2.91 -9.95 18.78
CA LYS A 333 -2.44 -11.23 18.22
C LYS A 333 -1.49 -11.02 17.04
N LEU A 334 -1.82 -10.10 16.13
CA LEU A 334 -0.97 -9.77 14.98
C LEU A 334 0.32 -9.12 15.41
N TRP A 335 0.26 -8.19 16.36
CA TRP A 335 1.46 -7.61 16.93
C TRP A 335 2.35 -8.67 17.54
N LYS A 336 1.81 -9.61 18.34
CA LYS A 336 2.57 -10.73 18.90
C LYS A 336 3.16 -11.67 17.84
N LYS A 337 2.47 -11.89 16.71
CA LYS A 337 2.94 -12.72 15.60
C LYS A 337 4.12 -12.07 14.87
N HIS A 338 4.03 -10.76 14.60
CA HIS A 338 4.94 -10.05 13.70
C HIS A 338 6.04 -9.23 14.39
N PHE A 339 5.80 -8.84 15.64
CA PHE A 339 6.75 -8.20 16.54
C PHE A 339 6.77 -9.10 17.78
N ASP A 340 7.92 -9.46 18.35
CA ASP A 340 7.95 -10.25 19.61
C ASP A 340 7.36 -9.40 20.76
N TRP A 341 6.02 -9.27 20.80
CA TRP A 341 5.24 -8.31 21.57
C TRP A 341 4.30 -9.05 22.54
N PRO A 342 4.30 -8.70 23.84
CA PRO A 342 5.18 -7.73 24.49
C PRO A 342 6.65 -8.19 24.49
N PRO A 343 7.62 -7.27 24.38
CA PRO A 343 9.03 -7.62 24.28
C PRO A 343 9.48 -8.36 25.54
N LYS A 344 10.11 -9.53 25.33
CA LYS A 344 10.65 -10.37 26.42
C LYS A 344 11.72 -9.66 27.24
N PHE A 345 12.39 -8.68 26.64
CA PHE A 345 13.37 -7.82 27.28
C PHE A 345 12.90 -6.37 27.24
N LYS A 346 13.10 -5.62 28.33
CA LYS A 346 12.92 -4.17 28.31
C LYS A 346 13.80 -3.61 27.20
N ARG A 347 13.18 -3.00 26.18
CA ARG A 347 13.93 -2.18 25.23
C ARG A 347 14.67 -1.13 26.05
N ILE A 348 15.99 -1.08 25.88
CA ILE A 348 16.75 0.06 26.36
C ILE A 348 16.14 1.25 25.63
N ASN A 349 15.50 2.16 26.36
CA ASN A 349 15.14 3.46 25.80
C ASN A 349 16.47 4.08 25.36
N SER A 350 16.77 4.01 24.06
CA SER A 350 17.85 4.81 23.50
C SER A 350 17.46 6.26 23.75
N SER A 351 18.07 6.88 24.75
CA SER A 351 17.92 8.32 24.94
C SER A 351 18.26 8.97 23.61
N ILE A 352 17.36 9.81 23.10
CA ILE A 352 17.58 10.61 21.90
C ILE A 352 18.98 11.25 22.06
N PRO A 353 19.94 10.97 21.16
CA PRO A 353 21.28 11.52 21.28
C PRO A 353 21.25 13.03 21.44
N LYS A 354 22.17 13.60 22.24
CA LYS A 354 22.25 15.07 22.42
C LYS A 354 22.42 15.83 21.10
N ASP A 355 22.99 15.18 20.09
CA ASP A 355 23.24 15.69 18.73
C ASP A 355 22.16 15.33 17.71
N TYR A 356 20.99 14.84 18.16
CA TYR A 356 19.94 14.35 17.26
C TYR A 356 19.45 15.42 16.28
N LYS A 357 19.29 16.67 16.74
CA LYS A 357 18.85 17.78 15.89
C LYS A 357 19.90 18.12 14.82
N GLU A 358 21.17 18.21 15.19
CA GLU A 358 22.27 18.49 14.27
C GLU A 358 22.38 17.44 13.17
N LYS A 359 22.28 16.14 13.53
CA LYS A 359 22.24 15.05 12.55
C LYS A 359 21.01 15.12 11.65
N MET A 360 19.86 15.52 12.20
CA MET A 360 18.64 15.65 11.42
C MET A 360 18.76 16.76 10.38
N ASP A 361 19.29 17.92 10.78
CA ASP A 361 19.56 19.05 9.90
C ASP A 361 20.58 18.65 8.81
N GLU A 362 21.67 17.95 9.18
CA GLU A 362 22.65 17.39 8.24
C GLU A 362 21.99 16.49 7.17
N PHE A 363 21.07 15.62 7.59
CA PHE A 363 20.38 14.71 6.67
C PHE A 363 19.33 15.41 5.81
N ILE A 364 18.66 16.45 6.32
CA ILE A 364 17.73 17.29 5.56
C ILE A 364 18.48 18.09 4.50
N ASP A 365 19.68 18.58 4.81
CA ASP A 365 20.50 19.39 3.90
C ASP A 365 21.40 18.55 2.97
N ALA A 366 21.33 17.22 3.09
CA ALA A 366 22.05 16.28 2.22
C ALA A 366 21.73 16.54 0.73
N LYS A 367 22.75 16.45 -0.12
CA LYS A 367 22.67 16.85 -1.53
C LYS A 367 22.61 15.65 -2.45
N GLU A 368 21.99 15.82 -3.61
CA GLU A 368 21.93 14.80 -4.66
C GLU A 368 23.33 14.28 -5.00
N THR A 369 23.43 12.97 -5.18
CA THR A 369 24.69 12.30 -5.52
C THR A 369 24.48 11.29 -6.64
N THR A 370 25.53 11.07 -7.44
CA THR A 370 25.54 10.14 -8.59
C THR A 370 26.14 8.78 -8.26
N ALA A 371 26.21 8.40 -6.97
CA ALA A 371 26.82 7.13 -6.56
C ALA A 371 26.22 5.95 -7.35
N ASN A 372 27.12 5.14 -7.92
CA ASN A 372 26.85 4.15 -8.96
C ASN A 372 25.90 3.03 -8.50
N SER A 373 24.95 2.67 -9.38
CA SER A 373 23.97 1.58 -9.27
C SER A 373 23.07 1.61 -8.02
N SER A 374 21.75 1.52 -8.25
CA SER A 374 20.74 1.33 -7.20
C SER A 374 21.03 0.15 -6.26
N LYS A 375 21.86 -0.81 -6.68
CA LYS A 375 22.27 -2.00 -5.93
C LYS A 375 23.27 -1.69 -4.81
N GLU A 376 24.38 -1.00 -5.10
CA GLU A 376 25.36 -0.59 -4.07
C GLU A 376 24.81 0.47 -3.11
N ALA A 377 23.86 1.29 -3.57
CA ALA A 377 23.18 2.29 -2.75
C ALA A 377 22.26 1.66 -1.69
N ASN A 378 21.51 0.60 -2.04
CA ASN A 378 20.56 -0.05 -1.13
C ASN A 378 21.23 -0.76 0.05
N GLU A 379 22.46 -1.27 -0.13
CA GLU A 379 23.21 -1.94 0.94
C GLU A 379 23.86 -0.95 1.93
N ASN A 380 24.00 0.32 1.55
CA ASN A 380 24.70 1.36 2.32
C ASN A 380 23.81 2.52 2.78
N VAL A 381 22.49 2.38 2.66
CA VAL A 381 21.53 3.41 3.11
C VAL A 381 21.62 3.56 4.62
N SER A 382 22.03 4.74 5.06
CA SER A 382 22.17 5.10 6.47
C SER A 382 21.01 5.94 7.00
N PHE A 383 20.25 6.58 6.11
CA PHE A 383 19.12 7.44 6.49
C PHE A 383 18.06 7.58 5.38
N ILE A 384 16.86 7.95 5.79
CA ILE A 384 15.74 8.30 4.91
C ILE A 384 15.14 9.61 5.40
N VAL A 385 14.97 10.57 4.50
CA VAL A 385 14.20 11.79 4.71
C VAL A 385 12.97 11.74 3.83
N ARG A 386 11.81 12.08 4.40
CA ARG A 386 10.56 12.17 3.64
C ARG A 386 9.88 13.50 3.94
N GLU A 387 9.62 14.26 2.89
CA GLU A 387 8.86 15.50 2.96
C GLU A 387 7.37 15.18 2.95
N ARG A 388 6.59 15.87 3.79
CA ARG A 388 5.13 15.75 3.85
C ARG A 388 4.50 17.10 4.14
N ASN A 389 3.35 17.37 3.54
CA ASN A 389 2.55 18.53 3.89
C ASN A 389 1.67 18.21 5.10
N VAL A 390 1.80 19.01 6.17
CA VAL A 390 0.97 18.90 7.38
C VAL A 390 0.44 20.29 7.71
N LYS A 391 -0.89 20.41 7.78
CA LYS A 391 -1.58 21.66 8.17
C LYS A 391 -1.67 21.77 9.68
N LEU A 392 -1.84 22.99 10.18
CA LEU A 392 -2.09 23.26 11.60
C LEU A 392 -3.32 22.53 12.15
N THR A 393 -4.34 22.34 11.30
CA THR A 393 -5.58 21.62 11.61
C THR A 393 -5.50 20.12 11.38
N ASP A 394 -4.38 19.61 10.87
CA ASP A 394 -4.17 18.17 10.71
C ASP A 394 -3.96 17.52 12.06
N LEU A 395 -4.25 16.22 12.15
CA LEU A 395 -3.90 15.47 13.34
C LEU A 395 -2.40 15.44 13.56
N CYS A 396 -2.01 15.60 14.81
CA CYS A 396 -0.63 15.58 15.21
C CYS A 396 -0.02 14.19 14.98
N PHE A 397 1.21 14.18 14.50
CA PHE A 397 1.96 12.96 14.18
C PHE A 397 2.25 12.05 15.38
N CYS A 398 2.06 12.52 16.61
CA CYS A 398 2.22 11.72 17.82
C CYS A 398 1.11 10.67 18.05
N GLY A 399 0.06 10.62 17.22
CA GLY A 399 -1.02 9.64 17.37
C GLY A 399 -2.00 9.94 18.52
N SER A 400 -1.95 11.16 19.09
CA SER A 400 -2.83 11.57 20.19
C SER A 400 -4.28 11.85 19.78
N GLY A 401 -4.54 11.99 18.48
CA GLY A 401 -5.84 12.41 17.95
C GLY A 401 -6.14 13.91 18.13
N LYS A 402 -5.20 14.70 18.65
CA LYS A 402 -5.30 16.18 18.69
C LYS A 402 -4.81 16.80 17.39
N MET A 403 -5.30 17.99 17.06
CA MET A 403 -4.74 18.78 15.96
C MET A 403 -3.29 19.18 16.26
N PHE A 404 -2.49 19.37 15.21
CA PHE A 404 -1.07 19.69 15.31
C PHE A 404 -0.86 21.00 16.09
N LYS A 405 -1.66 22.03 15.79
CA LYS A 405 -1.68 23.32 16.50
C LYS A 405 -1.92 23.20 18.00
N ASP A 406 -2.66 22.18 18.43
CA ASP A 406 -3.07 21.97 19.83
C ASP A 406 -2.18 20.94 20.55
N CYS A 407 -1.08 20.50 19.92
CA CYS A 407 -0.28 19.38 20.42
C CYS A 407 1.23 19.60 20.35
N HIS A 408 1.83 19.61 19.14
CA HIS A 408 3.29 19.69 18.94
C HIS A 408 3.71 20.86 18.05
N LEU A 409 2.88 21.90 17.95
CA LEU A 409 3.28 23.15 17.31
C LEU A 409 4.36 23.86 18.15
N PRO A 410 5.54 24.19 17.59
CA PRO A 410 6.57 24.93 18.30
C PRO A 410 6.06 26.30 18.78
N LYS A 411 6.50 26.73 19.96
CA LYS A 411 6.08 28.01 20.57
C LYS A 411 6.57 29.24 19.80
N ASP A 412 7.60 29.06 18.98
CA ASP A 412 8.27 30.04 18.12
C ASP A 412 7.82 29.95 16.65
N TYR A 413 6.75 29.19 16.36
CA TYR A 413 6.17 29.12 15.02
C TYR A 413 5.68 30.51 14.57
N ASN A 414 6.40 31.08 13.61
CA ASN A 414 5.95 32.22 12.81
C ASN A 414 5.41 31.69 11.48
N GLU A 415 4.27 32.22 11.01
CA GLU A 415 3.67 31.92 9.70
C GLU A 415 4.57 32.42 8.55
N ASN A 416 5.72 31.79 8.36
CA ASN A 416 6.56 31.96 7.16
C ASN A 416 6.63 30.62 6.41
N PRO A 417 6.38 30.58 5.08
CA PRO A 417 6.05 29.33 4.37
C PRO A 417 7.27 28.44 4.05
N THR A 418 8.47 28.77 4.50
CA THR A 418 9.68 28.09 4.07
C THR A 418 10.11 27.02 5.08
N LYS A 419 9.82 25.76 4.71
CA LYS A 419 10.47 24.53 5.18
C LYS A 419 10.36 24.22 6.68
N TYR A 420 9.37 23.41 7.05
CA TYR A 420 9.48 22.54 8.21
C TYR A 420 9.26 21.09 7.76
N GLY A 421 10.36 20.41 7.42
CA GLY A 421 10.37 18.96 7.31
C GLY A 421 10.55 18.37 8.69
N TRP A 422 9.61 17.53 9.14
CA TRP A 422 9.78 16.72 10.34
C TRP A 422 9.99 15.26 9.92
N SER A 423 11.21 14.76 10.07
CA SER A 423 11.54 13.35 9.86
C SER A 423 11.61 12.63 11.20
N HIS A 424 10.86 11.54 11.33
CA HIS A 424 11.14 10.52 12.34
C HIS A 424 12.07 9.49 11.70
N PHE A 425 13.24 9.29 12.31
CA PHE A 425 14.05 8.12 12.05
C PHE A 425 13.32 6.89 12.57
N PHE A 426 12.85 6.04 11.67
CA PHE A 426 12.47 4.67 11.99
C PHE A 426 13.73 3.83 11.84
N THR A 427 14.18 3.24 12.94
CA THR A 427 14.97 1.99 12.88
C THR A 427 14.03 0.83 12.57
#